data_AF-A0A8K0DQM9-F1
#
_entry.id   AF-A0A8K0DQM9-F1
#
_cell.length_a   1.000
_cell.length_b   1.000
_cell.length_c   1.000
_cell.angle_alpha   90.00
_cell.angle_beta   90.00
_cell.angle_gamma   90.00
#
_symmetry.space_group_name_H-M   'P 1'
#
loop_
_entity.id
_entity.type
_entity.pdbx_description
1 polymer ?
#
loop_
_entity_poly.entity_id
_entity_poly.type
_entity_poly.pdbx_seq_one_letter_code
_entity_poly.pdbx_strand_id
1 'polypeptide(L)'
;MEGTLKQCDNKPITGEVKLCATSLESILDFNRAVFGLDSIFSVATTTYFGDSNVNFQNYAILDVPKEILASKIVACHSLPYPYAVFYCHSQRSENMVYKVSLGSDNEERIEAVAICHMDKSK
;
A
#
# COMPACT_ATOMS: atom_id res chain seq x y z
N MET A 1 -11.71 -1.31 -15.73
CA MET A 1 -12.18 0.01 -15.23
C MET A 1 -13.31 -0.13 -14.25
N GLU A 2 -14.36 -0.93 -14.55
CA GLU A 2 -15.47 -1.18 -13.62
C GLU A 2 -15.01 -1.63 -12.23
N GLY A 3 -13.97 -2.48 -12.15
CA GLY A 3 -13.38 -2.89 -10.86
C GLY A 3 -12.88 -1.74 -10.01
N THR A 4 -12.16 -0.77 -10.61
CA THR A 4 -11.68 0.43 -9.92
C THR A 4 -12.83 1.28 -9.41
N LEU A 5 -13.84 1.54 -10.25
CA LEU A 5 -15.03 2.30 -9.85
C LEU A 5 -15.75 1.61 -8.69
N LYS A 6 -16.02 0.31 -8.80
CA LYS A 6 -16.66 -0.48 -7.76
C LYS A 6 -15.86 -0.43 -6.44
N GLN A 7 -14.54 -0.55 -6.50
CA GLN A 7 -13.69 -0.48 -5.30
C GLN A 7 -13.76 0.90 -4.62
N CYS A 8 -13.76 1.97 -5.41
CA CYS A 8 -13.89 3.35 -4.92
C CYS A 8 -15.28 3.64 -4.34
N ASP A 9 -16.35 3.15 -4.97
CA ASP A 9 -17.73 3.40 -4.59
C ASP A 9 -18.23 2.54 -3.44
N ASN A 10 -17.57 1.39 -3.20
CA ASN A 10 -17.91 0.51 -2.08
C ASN A 10 -17.81 1.29 -0.75
N LYS A 11 -18.69 0.99 0.20
CA LYS A 11 -18.55 1.55 1.54
C LYS A 11 -17.29 1.00 2.23
N PRO A 12 -16.65 1.77 3.15
CA PRO A 12 -15.56 1.25 3.97
C PRO A 12 -16.04 0.06 4.80
N ILE A 13 -15.17 -0.92 5.06
CA ILE A 13 -15.47 -1.98 6.03
C ILE A 13 -15.45 -1.44 7.46
N THR A 14 -15.90 -2.25 8.42
CA THR A 14 -15.93 -1.83 9.83
C THR A 14 -14.50 -1.52 10.32
N GLY A 15 -14.30 -0.27 10.78
CA GLY A 15 -13.01 0.19 11.28
C GLY A 15 -12.03 0.67 10.20
N GLU A 16 -12.44 0.67 8.93
CA GLU A 16 -11.67 1.22 7.82
C GLU A 16 -12.04 2.70 7.58
N VAL A 17 -11.04 3.50 7.26
CA VAL A 17 -11.21 4.77 6.55
C VAL A 17 -10.51 4.65 5.21
N LYS A 18 -11.15 5.10 4.13
CA LYS A 18 -10.60 4.98 2.77
C LYS A 18 -10.98 6.16 1.89
N LEU A 19 -10.19 6.36 0.84
CA LEU A 19 -10.35 7.37 -0.18
C LEU A 19 -9.74 6.88 -1.51
N CYS A 20 -10.45 7.09 -2.62
CA CYS A 20 -9.81 7.07 -3.93
C CYS A 20 -9.34 8.47 -4.29
N ALA A 21 -8.03 8.70 -4.18
CA ALA A 21 -7.39 9.96 -4.48
C ALA A 21 -6.99 10.02 -5.97
N THR A 22 -7.21 11.15 -6.61
CA THR A 22 -6.84 11.40 -8.02
C THR A 22 -5.66 12.36 -8.17
N SER A 23 -5.10 12.82 -7.05
CA SER A 23 -3.96 13.73 -7.01
C SER A 23 -3.11 13.49 -5.77
N LEU A 24 -1.87 13.99 -5.78
CA LEU A 24 -0.96 13.89 -4.64
C LEU A 24 -1.45 14.72 -3.45
N GLU A 25 -2.06 15.87 -3.71
CA GLU A 25 -2.66 16.74 -2.70
C GLU A 25 -3.77 16.00 -1.94
N SER A 26 -4.63 15.28 -2.67
CA SER A 26 -5.69 14.48 -2.07
C SER A 26 -5.15 13.34 -1.20
N ILE A 27 -4.03 12.71 -1.61
CA ILE A 27 -3.32 11.74 -0.78
C ILE A 27 -2.80 12.41 0.49
N LEU A 28 -2.16 13.58 0.39
CA LEU A 28 -1.60 14.29 1.52
C LEU A 28 -2.68 14.72 2.53
N ASP A 29 -3.80 15.26 2.06
CA ASP A 29 -4.93 15.66 2.90
C ASP A 29 -5.53 14.47 3.62
N PHE A 30 -5.68 13.33 2.94
CA PHE A 30 -6.13 12.08 3.57
C PHE A 30 -5.15 11.60 4.66
N ASN A 31 -3.85 11.59 4.37
CA ASN A 31 -2.84 11.21 5.35
C ASN A 31 -2.87 12.13 6.58
N ARG A 32 -2.99 13.44 6.40
CA ARG A 32 -3.14 14.40 7.51
C ARG A 32 -4.43 14.19 8.30
N ALA A 33 -5.54 13.86 7.64
CA ALA A 33 -6.79 13.54 8.33
C ALA A 33 -6.67 12.26 9.17
N VAL A 34 -5.89 11.27 8.71
CA VAL A 34 -5.66 10.01 9.43
C VAL A 34 -4.63 10.19 10.55
N PHE A 35 -3.44 10.73 10.27
CA PHE A 35 -2.36 10.86 11.25
C PHE A 35 -2.55 12.02 12.22
N GLY A 36 -3.20 13.10 11.78
CA GLY A 36 -3.26 14.38 12.48
C GLY A 36 -2.46 15.44 11.72
N LEU A 37 -2.93 16.69 11.75
CA LEU A 37 -2.39 17.80 10.94
C LEU A 37 -0.90 18.06 11.17
N ASP A 38 -0.44 17.95 12.42
CA ASP A 38 0.94 18.25 12.82
C ASP A 38 1.82 16.99 12.93
N SER A 39 1.32 15.84 12.49
CA SER A 39 2.05 14.58 12.60
C SER A 39 3.11 14.44 11.52
N ILE A 40 4.33 14.09 11.93
CA ILE A 40 5.40 13.68 11.02
C ILE A 40 5.18 12.21 10.68
N PHE A 41 5.08 11.90 9.39
CA PHE A 41 5.01 10.53 8.89
C PHE A 41 6.13 10.27 7.89
N SER A 42 6.52 9.00 7.76
CA SER A 42 7.49 8.53 6.77
C SER A 42 6.78 7.74 5.69
N VAL A 43 7.36 7.75 4.49
CA VAL A 43 6.82 7.03 3.34
C VAL A 43 7.72 5.82 3.05
N ALA A 44 7.11 4.65 2.93
CA ALA A 44 7.75 3.44 2.43
C ALA A 44 7.07 3.05 1.12
N THR A 45 7.86 2.72 0.10
CA THR A 45 7.38 2.37 -1.23
C THR A 45 7.94 1.04 -1.68
N THR A 46 7.18 0.32 -2.50
CA THR A 46 7.71 -0.82 -3.25
C THR A 46 8.56 -0.31 -4.40
N THR A 47 9.81 -0.74 -4.46
CA THR A 47 10.77 -0.35 -5.50
C THR A 47 11.16 -1.58 -6.30
N TYR A 48 10.95 -1.52 -7.61
CA TYR A 48 11.43 -2.51 -8.56
C TYR A 48 12.68 -1.98 -9.25
N PHE A 49 13.73 -2.81 -9.32
CA PHE A 49 15.06 -2.40 -9.80
C PHE A 49 15.37 -2.84 -11.24
N GLY A 50 14.43 -3.49 -11.93
CA GLY A 50 14.59 -3.93 -13.32
C GLY A 50 13.94 -3.01 -14.36
N ASP A 51 13.92 -3.46 -15.62
CA ASP A 51 13.30 -2.74 -16.73
C ASP A 51 11.77 -2.79 -16.67
N SER A 52 11.10 -1.72 -17.12
CA SER A 52 9.64 -1.51 -17.02
C SER A 52 8.76 -2.57 -17.69
N ASN A 53 9.33 -3.50 -18.46
CA ASN A 53 8.61 -4.62 -19.08
C ASN A 53 8.55 -5.82 -18.11
N VAL A 54 7.73 -5.67 -17.07
CA VAL A 54 7.57 -6.71 -16.03
C VAL A 54 6.50 -7.70 -16.44
N ASN A 55 6.88 -8.98 -16.58
CA ASN A 55 5.93 -10.06 -16.79
C ASN A 55 5.42 -10.58 -15.45
N PHE A 56 4.18 -11.12 -15.44
CA PHE A 56 3.69 -11.83 -14.27
C PHE A 56 4.54 -13.09 -14.05
N GLN A 57 5.18 -13.17 -12.88
CA GLN A 57 6.10 -14.26 -12.54
C GLN A 57 6.15 -14.51 -11.03
N ASN A 58 6.82 -15.60 -10.66
CA ASN A 58 7.05 -15.95 -9.27
C ASN A 58 8.26 -15.18 -8.72
N TYR A 59 8.16 -14.77 -7.46
CA TYR A 59 9.27 -14.22 -6.70
C TYR A 59 9.45 -15.01 -5.40
N ALA A 60 10.70 -15.20 -4.99
CA ALA A 60 11.08 -15.75 -3.70
C ALA A 60 11.50 -14.64 -2.74
N ILE A 61 11.20 -14.83 -1.45
CA ILE A 61 11.74 -13.97 -0.39
C ILE A 61 13.21 -14.31 -0.22
N LEU A 62 14.08 -13.31 -0.41
CA LEU A 62 15.54 -13.50 -0.36
C LEU A 62 16.11 -13.42 1.05
N ASP A 63 15.54 -12.53 1.87
CA ASP A 63 16.02 -12.21 3.21
C ASP A 63 14.87 -12.25 4.22
N VAL A 64 15.20 -12.42 5.51
CA VAL A 64 14.21 -12.29 6.58
C VAL A 64 13.53 -10.91 6.50
N PRO A 65 12.18 -10.86 6.42
CA PRO A 65 11.46 -9.59 6.37
C PRO A 65 11.81 -8.68 7.56
N LYS A 66 12.08 -7.41 7.27
CA LYS A 66 12.44 -6.42 8.29
C LYS A 66 11.22 -5.62 8.70
N GLU A 67 10.86 -5.68 9.97
CA GLU A 67 9.73 -4.91 10.48
C GLU A 67 10.02 -3.40 10.43
N ILE A 68 9.02 -2.63 10.00
CA ILE A 68 8.98 -1.18 10.09
C ILE A 68 8.03 -0.84 11.23
N LEU A 69 8.59 -0.36 12.34
CA LEU A 69 7.80 0.02 13.51
C LEU A 69 6.92 1.23 13.19
N ALA A 70 5.61 1.02 13.18
CA ALA A 70 4.62 2.06 12.93
C ALA A 70 3.37 1.80 13.79
N SER A 71 2.95 2.82 14.55
CA SER A 71 1.74 2.74 15.38
C SER A 71 0.45 2.98 14.58
N LYS A 72 0.56 3.60 13.42
CA LYS A 72 -0.54 3.89 12.50
C LYS A 72 -0.01 3.84 11.08
N ILE A 73 -0.80 3.32 10.16
CA ILE A 73 -0.39 3.10 8.76
C ILE A 73 -1.54 3.53 7.84
N VAL A 74 -1.16 4.18 6.75
CA VAL A 74 -2.01 4.40 5.58
C VAL A 74 -1.36 3.65 4.42
N ALA A 75 -2.10 2.74 3.80
CA ALA A 75 -1.68 2.06 2.58
C ALA A 75 -2.33 2.75 1.38
N CYS A 76 -1.55 3.05 0.34
CA CYS A 76 -2.04 3.61 -0.91
C CYS A 76 -1.61 2.72 -2.08
N HIS A 77 -2.57 2.35 -2.92
CA HIS A 77 -2.36 1.44 -4.06
C HIS A 77 -2.75 2.14 -5.35
N SER A 78 -1.90 2.09 -6.37
CA SER A 78 -2.28 2.50 -7.72
C SER A 78 -3.34 1.54 -8.26
N LEU A 79 -4.44 2.08 -8.78
CA LEU A 79 -5.51 1.29 -9.39
C LEU A 79 -5.41 1.32 -10.92
N PRO A 80 -5.80 0.22 -11.61
CA PRO A 80 -5.83 0.18 -13.06
C PRO A 80 -6.98 1.07 -13.59
N TYR A 81 -6.65 2.28 -14.03
CA TYR A 81 -7.59 3.25 -14.58
C TYR A 81 -6.90 4.15 -15.62
N PRO A 82 -7.60 4.72 -16.62
CA PRO A 82 -6.97 5.56 -17.65
C PRO A 82 -6.32 6.85 -17.12
N TYR A 83 -6.65 7.24 -15.89
CA TYR A 83 -6.09 8.38 -15.18
C TYR A 83 -5.56 7.90 -13.83
N ALA A 84 -4.68 8.70 -13.21
CA ALA A 84 -4.13 8.39 -11.90
C ALA A 84 -5.26 8.29 -10.85
N VAL A 85 -5.38 7.10 -10.26
CA VAL A 85 -6.29 6.82 -9.14
C VAL A 85 -5.52 5.98 -8.13
N PHE A 86 -5.48 6.45 -6.89
CA PHE A 86 -4.85 5.79 -5.77
C PHE A 86 -5.91 5.42 -4.74
N TYR A 87 -6.06 4.13 -4.47
CA TYR A 87 -6.84 3.64 -3.34
C TYR A 87 -6.03 3.76 -2.06
N CYS A 88 -6.32 4.76 -1.24
CA CYS A 88 -5.70 4.96 0.05
C CYS A 88 -6.65 4.53 1.17
N HIS A 89 -6.14 3.78 2.15
CA HIS A 89 -6.95 3.35 3.30
C HIS A 89 -6.12 3.11 4.56
N SER A 90 -6.79 3.12 5.71
CA SER A 90 -6.22 2.81 7.02
C SER A 90 -7.21 1.99 7.83
N GLN A 91 -6.71 0.90 8.43
CA GLN A 91 -7.48 0.01 9.28
C GLN A 91 -7.12 0.26 10.75
N ARG A 92 -8.13 0.37 11.63
CA ARG A 92 -7.92 0.59 13.07
C ARG A 92 -7.36 -0.62 13.84
N SER A 93 -7.31 -1.80 13.22
CA SER A 93 -6.74 -3.00 13.84
C SER A 93 -5.23 -2.92 13.98
N GLU A 94 -4.66 -3.81 14.78
CA GLU A 94 -3.22 -4.02 14.82
C GLU A 94 -2.71 -4.48 13.45
N ASN A 95 -1.72 -3.76 12.93
CA ASN A 95 -1.12 -4.01 11.63
C ASN A 95 0.40 -4.01 11.79
N MET A 96 1.07 -4.96 11.15
CA MET A 96 2.53 -5.00 11.08
C MET A 96 2.98 -4.68 9.67
N VAL A 97 4.03 -3.86 9.54
CA VAL A 97 4.62 -3.50 8.25
C VAL A 97 6.00 -4.12 8.13
N TYR A 98 6.30 -4.66 6.96
CA TYR A 98 7.59 -5.26 6.66
C TYR A 98 8.15 -4.72 5.37
N LYS A 99 9.47 -4.50 5.37
CA LYS A 99 10.26 -4.42 4.15
C LYS A 99 10.70 -5.83 3.77
N VAL A 100 10.38 -6.24 2.54
CA VAL A 100 10.61 -7.59 2.03
C VAL A 100 11.50 -7.51 0.79
N SER A 101 12.60 -8.26 0.80
CA SER A 101 13.49 -8.44 -0.35
C SER A 101 12.97 -9.59 -1.19
N LEU A 102 12.60 -9.33 -2.44
CA LEU A 102 12.08 -10.32 -3.38
C LEU A 102 13.02 -10.46 -4.57
N GLY A 103 13.24 -11.69 -5.02
CA GLY A 103 14.01 -12.01 -6.22
C GLY A 103 13.30 -13.02 -7.10
N SER A 104 13.47 -12.92 -8.42
CA SER A 104 13.01 -13.95 -9.37
C SER A 104 14.18 -14.73 -9.96
N ASP A 105 13.85 -15.83 -10.64
CA ASP A 105 14.83 -16.66 -11.36
C ASP A 105 15.53 -15.89 -12.50
N ASN A 106 14.94 -14.77 -12.95
CA ASN A 106 15.49 -13.89 -13.99
C ASN A 106 16.37 -12.77 -13.42
N GLU A 107 16.85 -12.91 -12.18
CA GLU A 107 17.69 -11.95 -11.45
C GLU A 107 17.04 -10.59 -11.15
N GLU A 108 15.75 -10.43 -11.43
CA GLU A 108 15.01 -9.22 -11.05
C GLU A 108 14.89 -9.11 -9.54
N ARG A 109 14.99 -7.88 -9.03
CA ARG A 109 14.88 -7.57 -7.59
C ARG A 109 13.79 -6.55 -7.32
N ILE A 110 13.05 -6.79 -6.23
CA ILE A 110 12.06 -5.87 -5.69
C ILE A 110 12.34 -5.70 -4.19
N GLU A 111 12.40 -4.45 -3.73
CA GLU A 111 12.21 -4.14 -2.32
C GLU A 111 10.74 -3.77 -2.11
N ALA A 112 9.96 -4.71 -1.59
CA ALA A 112 8.52 -4.56 -1.40
C ALA A 112 8.18 -4.11 0.02
N VAL A 113 7.05 -3.42 0.14
CA VAL A 113 6.40 -3.17 1.44
C VAL A 113 5.21 -4.12 1.57
N ALA A 114 5.20 -4.92 2.62
CA ALA A 114 4.11 -5.83 2.95
C ALA A 114 3.44 -5.40 4.26
N ILE A 115 2.11 -5.53 4.32
CA ILE A 115 1.31 -5.22 5.51
C ILE A 115 0.59 -6.50 5.93
N CYS A 116 0.73 -6.86 7.21
CA CYS A 116 -0.01 -7.95 7.84
C CYS A 116 -1.07 -7.35 8.77
N HIS A 117 -2.35 -7.54 8.44
CA HIS A 117 -3.45 -7.25 9.35
C HIS A 117 -3.56 -8.39 10.37
N MET A 118 -3.28 -8.11 11.65
CA MET A 118 -3.23 -9.13 12.71
C MET A 118 -4.63 -9.55 13.17
N ASP A 119 -5.59 -8.63 13.10
CA ASP A 119 -7.00 -8.93 13.33
C ASP A 119 -7.75 -9.01 12.00
N LYS A 120 -8.18 -10.23 11.64
CA LYS A 120 -8.99 -10.53 10.44
C LYS A 120 -10.43 -10.89 10.80
N SER A 121 -10.84 -10.71 12.05
CA SER A 121 -12.11 -11.25 12.57
C SER A 121 -13.36 -10.43 12.19
N LYS A 122 -13.27 -9.49 11.24
CA LYS A 122 -14.37 -8.61 10.84
C LYS A 122 -14.42 -8.35 9.34
#